data_AF-A0A8S3G4M4-F1
#
_entry.id   AF-A0A8S3G4M4-F1
#
_cell.length_a   1.000
_cell.length_b   1.000
_cell.length_c   1.000
_cell.angle_alpha   90.00
_cell.angle_beta   90.00
_cell.angle_gamma   90.00
#
_symmetry.space_group_name_H-M   'P 1'
#
loop_
_entity.id
_entity.type
_entity.pdbx_description
1 polymer ?
#
loop_
_entity_poly.entity_id
_entity_poly.type
_entity_poly.pdbx_seq_one_letter_code
_entity_poly.pdbx_strand_id
1 'polypeptide(L)' 'MLELDRRNILPEHQAGFRPGKITIYNILRLERYAQNQPRCARRLSAVILFDIKAAFDSAWHDGLIYKLNDLRLP' A
#
# COMPACT_ATOMS: atom_id res chain seq x y z
N MET A 1 12.36 7.89 4.57
CA MET A 1 11.56 7.83 3.33
C MET A 1 12.45 7.82 2.09
N LEU A 2 13.37 8.78 1.93
CA LEU A 2 14.28 8.86 0.78
C LEU A 2 15.01 7.54 0.46
N GLU A 3 15.54 6.85 1.48
CA GLU A 3 16.26 5.58 1.26
C GLU A 3 15.34 4.42 0.86
N LEU A 4 14.10 4.41 1.35
CA LEU A 4 13.09 3.41 0.99
C LEU A 4 12.62 3.59 -0.46
N ASP A 5 12.45 4.84 -0.90
CA ASP A 5 12.11 5.19 -2.28
C ASP A 5 13.29 4.90 -3.23
N ARG A 6 14.52 5.25 -2.84
CA ARG A 6 15.75 4.99 -3.63
C ARG A 6 15.97 3.51 -3.90
N ARG A 7 15.72 2.67 -2.90
CA ARG A 7 15.86 1.21 -3.02
C ARG A 7 14.59 0.52 -3.54
N ASN A 8 13.53 1.28 -3.84
CA ASN A 8 12.24 0.79 -4.31
C ASN A 8 11.67 -0.37 -3.45
N ILE A 9 11.81 -0.25 -2.12
CA ILE A 9 11.39 -1.29 -1.16
C ILE A 9 9.87 -1.28 -0.96
N LEU A 10 9.27 -0.10 -1.02
CA LEU A 10 7.84 0.08 -0.81
C LEU A 10 7.06 -0.26 -2.09
N PRO A 11 5.88 -0.89 -1.99
CA PRO A 11 5.03 -1.13 -3.15
C PRO A 11 4.72 0.16 -3.90
N GLU A 12 4.71 0.08 -5.23
CA GLU A 12 4.43 1.23 -6.10
C GLU A 12 3.08 1.88 -5.77
N HIS A 13 2.09 1.06 -5.41
CA HIS A 13 0.74 1.51 -5.10
C HIS A 13 0.53 2.04 -3.68
N GLN A 14 1.54 1.95 -2.80
CA GLN A 14 1.46 2.61 -1.50
C GLN A 14 1.45 4.12 -1.71
N ALA A 15 0.47 4.80 -1.12
CA ALA A 15 0.34 6.26 -1.16
C ALA A 15 0.48 6.91 0.22
N GLY A 16 0.07 6.21 1.28
CA GLY A 16 0.20 6.70 2.65
C GLY A 16 1.66 6.94 3.02
N PHE A 17 1.92 8.09 3.66
CA PHE A 17 3.25 8.48 4.12
C PHE A 17 4.31 8.41 3.01
N ARG A 18 4.00 8.88 1.79
CA ARG A 18 4.96 9.02 0.69
C ARG A 18 5.04 10.46 0.19
N PRO A 19 6.22 10.94 -0.23
CA PRO A 19 6.36 12.31 -0.67
C PRO A 19 5.67 12.47 -2.03
N GLY A 20 4.95 13.57 -2.22
CA GLY A 20 4.24 13.84 -3.48
C GLY A 20 3.03 12.95 -3.77
N LYS A 21 2.62 12.08 -2.83
CA LYS A 21 1.37 11.32 -2.92
C LYS A 21 0.36 11.82 -1.91
N ILE A 22 -0.90 11.89 -2.33
CA ILE A 22 -2.04 12.30 -1.50
C ILE A 22 -3.14 11.24 -1.58
N THR A 23 -4.12 11.33 -0.68
CA THR A 23 -5.20 10.34 -0.54
C THR A 23 -5.97 10.08 -1.85
N ILE A 24 -6.12 11.10 -2.71
CA ILE A 24 -6.84 10.97 -3.99
C ILE A 24 -6.18 9.96 -4.94
N TYR A 25 -4.88 9.72 -4.80
CA TYR A 25 -4.14 8.78 -5.63
C TYR A 25 -4.76 7.37 -5.58
N ASN A 26 -5.12 6.91 -4.37
CA ASN A 26 -5.72 5.59 -4.18
C ASN A 26 -7.14 5.51 -4.77
N ILE A 27 -7.90 6.60 -4.67
CA ILE A 27 -9.26 6.70 -5.22
C ILE A 27 -9.21 6.66 -6.75
N LEU A 28 -8.37 7.48 -7.37
CA LEU A 28 -8.20 7.50 -8.82
C LEU A 28 -7.71 6.14 -9.33
N ARG A 29 -6.77 5.51 -8.62
CA ARG A 29 -6.29 4.17 -9.00
C ARG A 29 -7.41 3.13 -8.97
N LEU A 30 -8.25 3.14 -7.93
CA LEU A 30 -9.38 2.22 -7.82
C LEU A 30 -10.41 2.46 -8.92
N GLU A 31 -10.73 3.72 -9.19
CA GLU A 31 -11.67 4.13 -10.24
C GLU A 31 -11.20 3.68 -11.63
N ARG A 32 -9.93 3.94 -11.95
CA ARG A 32 -9.33 3.50 -13.23
C ARG A 32 -9.27 1.99 -13.33
N TYR A 33 -8.92 1.30 -12.24
CA TYR A 33 -8.93 -0.16 -12.22
C TYR A 33 -10.33 -0.70 -12.53
N ALA A 34 -11.37 -0.13 -11.92
CA ALA A 34 -12.76 -0.53 -12.15
C ALA A 34 -13.24 -0.22 -13.57
N GLN A 35 -12.86 0.93 -14.14
CA GLN A 35 -13.22 1.33 -15.51
C GLN A 35 -12.59 0.43 -16.58
N ASN A 36 -11.36 -0.01 -16.35
CA ASN A 36 -10.62 -0.85 -17.29
C ASN A 36 -11.05 -2.32 -17.27
N GLN A 37 -11.94 -2.72 -16.35
CA GLN A 37 -12.47 -4.08 -16.36
C GLN A 37 -13.49 -4.28 -17.49
N PRO A 38 -13.48 -5.45 -18.17
CA PRO A 38 -14.47 -5.75 -19.20
C PRO A 38 -15.88 -5.73 -18.60
N ARG A 39 -16.76 -4.90 -19.17
CA ARG A 39 -18.17 -4.85 -18.80
C ARG A 39 -18.90 -6.06 -19.40
N CYS A 40 -18.70 -7.24 -18.81
CA CYS A 40 -19.54 -8.40 -19.09
C CYS A 40 -20.77 -8.36 -18.20
N ALA A 41 -21.97 -8.46 -18.78
CA ALA A 41 -23.25 -8.40 -18.07
C ALA A 41 -23.46 -9.47 -16.98
N ARG A 42 -22.51 -10.41 -16.79
CA ARG A 42 -22.58 -11.51 -15.81
C ARG A 42 -21.39 -11.59 -14.84
N ARG A 43 -20.57 -10.54 -14.71
CA ARG A 43 -19.46 -10.52 -13.73
C ARG A 43 -19.87 -9.83 -12.43
N LEU A 44 -19.72 -10.54 -11.32
CA LEU A 44 -19.81 -9.98 -9.98
C LEU A 44 -18.49 -9.26 -9.66
N SER A 45 -18.58 -7.98 -9.30
CA SER A 45 -17.45 -7.20 -8.79
C SER A 45 -17.54 -7.14 -7.27
N ALA A 46 -16.45 -7.50 -6.59
CA ALA A 46 -16.34 -7.41 -5.15
C ALA A 46 -15.05 -6.66 -4.78
N VAL A 47 -15.07 -5.97 -3.64
CA VAL A 47 -13.92 -5.29 -3.07
C VAL A 47 -13.74 -5.78 -1.64
N ILE A 48 -12.50 -6.04 -1.26
CA ILE A 48 -12.13 -6.37 0.11
C ILE A 48 -11.39 -5.15 0.68
N LEU A 49 -11.95 -4.56 1.72
CA LEU A 49 -11.36 -3.44 2.45
C LEU A 49 -10.83 -3.96 3.78
N PHE A 50 -9.53 -3.78 4.02
CA PHE A 50 -8.87 -4.17 5.26
C PHE A 50 -8.49 -2.94 6.06
N ASP A 51 -8.73 -3.00 7.36
CA ASP A 51 -8.26 -2.00 8.33
C ASP A 51 -7.59 -2.72 9.51
N ILE A 52 -6.52 -2.13 10.04
CA ILE A 52 -5.73 -2.71 11.13
C ILE A 52 -5.99 -1.88 12.38
N LYS A 53 -6.60 -2.51 13.39
CA LYS A 53 -6.87 -1.87 14.67
C LYS A 53 -5.56 -1.50 15.37
N ALA A 54 -5.40 -0.21 15.70
CA ALA A 54 -4.24 0.30 16.44
C ALA A 54 -2.90 -0.14 15.80
N ALA A 55 -2.72 0.13 14.51
CA ALA A 55 -1.62 -0.41 13.71
C ALA A 55 -0.21 -0.10 14.25
N PHE A 56 -0.03 1.05 14.92
CA PHE A 56 1.24 1.40 15.55
C PHE A 56 1.46 0.65 16.86
N ASP A 57 0.42 0.47 17.68
CA ASP A 57 0.51 -0.22 18.97
C ASP A 57 0.61 -1.75 18.80
N SER A 58 -0.01 -2.29 17.75
CA SER A 58 -0.07 -3.73 17.46
C SER A 58 1.08 -4.23 16.58
N ALA A 59 2.00 -3.35 16.18
CA ALA A 59 3.14 -3.73 15.36
C ALA A 59 4.04 -4.73 16.08
N TRP A 60 4.44 -5.81 15.38
CA TRP A 60 5.40 -6.76 15.90
C TRP A 60 6.82 -6.17 15.81
N HIS A 61 7.28 -5.57 16.91
CA HIS A 61 8.54 -4.83 16.98
C HIS A 61 9.76 -5.69 16.61
N ASP A 62 9.88 -6.91 17.12
CA ASP A 62 11.04 -7.78 16.81
C ASP A 62 11.09 -8.13 15.32
N GLY A 63 9.94 -8.44 14.72
CA GLY A 63 9.83 -8.71 13.29
C GLY A 63 10.16 -7.48 12.44
N LEU A 64 9.75 -6.29 12.90
CA LEU A 64 10.10 -5.03 12.25
C LEU A 64 11.61 -4.78 12.30
N ILE A 65 12.25 -4.93 13.45
CA ILE A 65 13.70 -4.74 13.63
C ILE A 65 14.48 -5.76 12.79
N TYR A 66 14.07 -7.04 12.82
CA TYR A 66 14.66 -8.08 11.97
C TYR A 66 14.62 -7.67 10.49
N LYS A 67 13.46 -7.21 10.01
CA LYS A 67 13.27 -6.79 8.62
C LYS A 67 14.11 -5.56 8.26
N LEU A 68 14.25 -4.60 9.18
CA LEU A 68 15.11 -3.43 8.96
C LEU A 68 16.59 -3.83 8.81
N ASN A 69 17.06 -4.72 9.68
CA ASN A 69 18.43 -5.24 9.63
C ASN A 69 18.70 -6.04 8.35
N ASP A 70 17.79 -6.94 7.98
CA ASP A 70 17.87 -7.73 6.74
C ASP A 70 17.93 -6.82 5.48
N LEU A 71 17.11 -5.76 5.46
CA LEU A 71 17.11 -4.75 4.41
C LEU A 71 18.27 -3.75 4.48
N ARG A 72 19.14 -3.85 5.50
CA ARG A 72 20.24 -2.92 5.79
C ARG A 72 19.77 -1.47 5.80
N LEU A 73 18.64 -1.25 6.48
CA LEU A 73 18.09 0.06 6.76
C LEU A 73 18.55 0.50 8.16
N PRO A 74 18.82 1.80 8.36
CA PRO A 74 19.17 2.32 9.68
C PRO A 74 18.03 2.16 10.68
#